data_AF-A0A8T8HSP9-F1
#
_entry.id   AF-A0A8T8HSP9-F1
#
_cell.length_a   1.000
_cell.length_b   1.000
_cell.length_c   1.000
_cell.angle_alpha   90.00
_cell.angle_beta   90.00
_cell.angle_gamma   90.00
#
_symmetry.space_group_name_H-M   'P 1'
#
loop_
_entity.id
_entity.type
_entity.pdbx_description
1 polymer ?
#
loop_
_entity_poly.entity_id
_entity_poly.type
_entity_poly.pdbx_seq_one_letter_code
_entity_poly.pdbx_strand_id
1 'polypeptide(L)' 'KVSGTPERPRLVVHRSSKHITVQIIDDLAGHTIAAASSVEADVRAVDGDKKARAAKVGQLAAARAKDAGITKVVFD' A
#
# COMPACT_ATOMS: atom_id res chain seq x y z
N LYS A 1 -5.09 -17.93 -7.02
CA LYS A 1 -3.74 -17.70 -6.45
C LYS A 1 -3.21 -16.43 -7.09
N VAL A 2 -2.98 -15.37 -6.32
CA VAL A 2 -2.40 -14.11 -6.80
C VAL A 2 -0.89 -14.19 -6.59
N SER A 3 -0.09 -13.85 -7.61
CA SER A 3 1.36 -13.75 -7.50
C SER A 3 1.82 -12.43 -8.12
N GLY A 4 2.60 -11.66 -7.37
CA GLY A 4 3.23 -10.43 -7.82
C GLY A 4 4.50 -10.72 -8.61
N THR A 5 4.64 -10.08 -9.77
CA THR A 5 5.89 -10.04 -10.54
C THR A 5 6.49 -8.63 -10.48
N PRO A 6 7.75 -8.40 -10.88
CA PRO A 6 8.35 -7.07 -10.91
C PRO A 6 7.54 -6.07 -11.76
N GLU A 7 6.92 -6.55 -12.84
CA GLU A 7 6.07 -5.73 -13.72
C GLU A 7 4.65 -5.48 -13.15
N ARG A 8 4.19 -6.40 -12.30
CA ARG A 8 2.87 -6.38 -11.67
C ARG A 8 2.96 -6.91 -10.24
N PRO A 9 3.52 -6.14 -9.30
CA PRO A 9 3.66 -6.60 -7.93
C PRO A 9 2.29 -6.74 -7.27
N ARG A 10 2.28 -7.53 -6.20
CA ARG A 10 1.08 -7.82 -5.42
C ARG A 10 0.85 -6.73 -4.39
N LEU A 11 -0.33 -6.11 -4.43
CA LEU A 11 -0.79 -5.16 -3.45
C LEU A 11 -1.58 -5.91 -2.38
N VAL A 12 -1.02 -5.97 -1.19
CA VAL A 12 -1.59 -6.63 -0.01
C VAL A 12 -2.15 -5.57 0.92
N VAL A 13 -3.42 -5.71 1.30
CA VAL A 13 -4.08 -4.84 2.28
C VAL A 13 -4.31 -5.60 3.58
N HIS A 14 -3.69 -5.13 4.67
CA HIS A 14 -3.95 -5.65 6.00
C HIS A 14 -4.76 -4.64 6.81
N ARG A 15 -5.96 -5.05 7.24
CA ARG A 15 -6.88 -4.21 8.01
C ARG A 15 -7.17 -4.82 9.37
N SER A 16 -6.86 -4.06 10.42
CA SER A 16 -7.28 -4.32 11.80
C SER A 16 -8.45 -3.41 12.20
N SER A 17 -8.96 -3.58 13.43
CA SER A 17 -10.04 -2.75 13.97
C SER A 17 -9.68 -1.26 14.07
N LYS A 18 -8.38 -0.94 14.25
CA LYS A 18 -7.87 0.43 14.47
C LYS A 18 -7.03 0.97 13.32
N HIS A 19 -6.33 0.09 12.59
CA HIS A 19 -5.34 0.49 11.60
C HIS A 19 -5.47 -0.30 10.31
N ILE A 20 -5.20 0.39 9.20
CA ILE A 20 -4.99 -0.20 7.88
C ILE A 20 -3.54 0.00 7.44
N THR A 21 -3.00 -1.02 6.79
CA THR A 21 -1.64 -1.05 6.23
C THR A 21 -1.72 -1.64 4.83
N VAL A 22 -0.95 -1.08 3.91
CA VAL A 22 -0.87 -1.51 2.52
C VAL A 22 0.59 -1.75 2.17
N GLN A 23 0.86 -2.84 1.47
CA GLN A 23 2.19 -3.21 1.00
C GLN A 23 2.13 -3.60 -0.47
N ILE A 24 3.13 -3.21 -1.24
CA ILE A 24 3.32 -3.58 -2.63
C ILE A 24 4.58 -4.42 -2.68
N ILE A 25 4.41 -5.70 -2.97
CA ILE A 25 5.42 -6.73 -2.80
C ILE A 25 5.69 -7.39 -4.15
N ASP A 26 6.97 -7.54 -4.47
CA ASP A 26 7.42 -8.42 -5.55
C ASP A 26 7.67 -9.81 -4.95
N ASP A 27 6.81 -10.77 -5.31
CA ASP A 27 6.89 -12.14 -4.80
C ASP A 27 8.06 -12.92 -5.42
N LEU A 28 8.63 -12.48 -6.56
CA LEU A 28 9.82 -13.11 -7.16
C LEU A 28 11.08 -12.76 -6.38
N ALA A 29 11.24 -11.47 -6.04
CA ALA A 29 12.37 -10.99 -5.26
C ALA A 29 12.17 -11.15 -3.74
N GLY A 30 10.93 -11.40 -3.29
CA GLY A 30 10.55 -11.37 -1.88
C GLY A 30 10.73 -9.98 -1.26
N HIS A 31 10.63 -8.93 -2.06
CA HIS A 31 10.97 -7.55 -1.66
C HIS A 31 9.73 -6.65 -1.63
N THR A 32 9.62 -5.83 -0.59
CA THR A 32 8.56 -4.83 -0.48
C THR A 32 9.03 -3.53 -1.14
N ILE A 33 8.46 -3.21 -2.29
CA ILE A 33 8.80 -2.02 -3.07
C ILE A 33 8.25 -0.76 -2.40
N ALA A 34 7.02 -0.83 -1.93
CA ALA A 34 6.37 0.29 -1.25
C ALA A 34 5.48 -0.23 -0.13
N ALA A 35 5.44 0.51 0.98
CA ALA A 35 4.52 0.27 2.08
C ALA A 35 3.94 1.60 2.54
N ALA A 36 2.70 1.57 3.02
CA ALA A 36 2.07 2.70 3.66
C ALA A 36 1.15 2.23 4.79
N SER A 37 1.09 2.98 5.89
CA SER A 37 0.20 2.63 6.99
C SER A 37 -0.53 3.84 7.57
N SER A 38 -1.70 3.58 8.15
CA SER A 38 -2.45 4.56 8.94
C SER A 38 -1.79 4.95 10.27
N VAL A 39 -0.63 4.38 10.58
CA VAL A 39 0.17 4.73 11.76
C VAL A 39 1.19 5.83 11.43
N GLU A 40 1.49 6.05 10.14
CA GLU A 40 2.37 7.15 9.71
C GLU A 40 1.82 8.50 10.14
N ALA A 41 2.73 9.40 10.55
CA ALA A 41 2.37 10.73 11.04
C ALA A 41 1.55 11.51 9.99
N ASP A 42 1.93 11.40 8.71
CA ASP A 42 1.25 12.05 7.59
C ASP A 42 -0.20 11.59 7.39
N VAL A 43 -0.53 10.37 7.82
CA VAL A 43 -1.88 9.81 7.76
C VAL A 43 -2.65 10.05 9.05
N ARG A 44 -1.96 10.02 10.20
CA ARG A 44 -2.56 10.37 11.50
C ARG A 44 -2.94 11.83 11.59
N ALA A 45 -2.20 12.71 10.91
CA ALA A 45 -2.50 14.13 10.80
C ALA A 45 -3.75 14.41 9.95
N VAL A 46 -4.29 13.40 9.23
CA VAL A 46 -5.56 13.54 8.53
C VAL A 46 -6.71 13.45 9.54
N ASP A 47 -7.38 14.59 9.73
CA ASP A 47 -8.67 14.65 10.41
C ASP A 47 -9.75 13.95 9.59
N GLY A 48 -10.55 13.10 10.25
CA GLY A 48 -11.67 12.40 9.65
C GLY A 48 -11.77 10.91 9.96
N ASP A 49 -12.77 10.27 9.34
CA ASP A 49 -13.14 8.87 9.56
C ASP A 49 -12.10 7.88 9.04
N LYS A 50 -12.26 6.61 9.44
CA LYS A 50 -11.43 5.49 8.96
C LYS A 50 -11.34 5.42 7.43
N LYS A 51 -12.39 5.83 6.72
CA LYS A 51 -12.41 5.91 5.24
C LYS A 51 -11.44 6.97 4.70
N ALA A 52 -11.39 8.16 5.30
CA ALA A 52 -10.49 9.23 4.88
C ALA A 52 -9.02 8.81 5.08
N ARG A 53 -8.71 8.19 6.23
CA ARG A 53 -7.38 7.65 6.50
C ARG A 53 -7.00 6.55 5.50
N ALA A 54 -7.91 5.63 5.19
CA ALA A 54 -7.66 4.57 4.20
C ALA A 54 -7.38 5.14 2.79
N ALA A 55 -8.13 6.17 2.38
CA ALA A 55 -7.89 6.85 1.10
C ALA A 55 -6.49 7.50 1.08
N LYS A 56 -6.07 8.13 2.18
CA LYS A 56 -4.72 8.73 2.28
C LYS A 56 -3.62 7.68 2.25
N VAL A 57 -3.78 6.56 2.95
CA VAL A 57 -2.83 5.42 2.88
C VAL A 57 -2.68 4.94 1.45
N GLY A 58 -3.79 4.77 0.72
CA GLY A 58 -3.76 4.37 -0.69
C GLY A 58 -3.05 5.38 -1.59
N GLN A 59 -3.29 6.69 -1.37
CA GLN A 59 -2.59 7.75 -2.10
C GLN A 59 -1.08 7.72 -1.86
N LEU A 60 -0.64 7.55 -0.61
CA LEU A 60 0.79 7.46 -0.27
C LEU A 60 1.44 6.21 -0.87
N ALA A 61 0.77 5.06 -0.78
CA ALA A 61 1.26 3.82 -1.39
C ALA A 61 1.39 3.97 -2.91
N ALA A 62 0.40 4.60 -3.57
CA ALA A 62 0.43 4.83 -5.00
C ALA A 62 1.53 5.83 -5.43
N ALA A 63 1.77 6.89 -4.65
CA ALA A 63 2.85 7.82 -4.90
C ALA A 63 4.22 7.11 -4.81
N ARG A 64 4.46 6.38 -3.72
CA ARG A 64 5.70 5.60 -3.52
C ARG A 64 5.90 4.54 -4.60
N ALA A 65 4.82 3.88 -5.03
CA ALA A 65 4.88 2.91 -6.12
C ALA A 65 5.25 3.56 -7.46
N LYS A 66 4.68 4.73 -7.77
CA LYS A 66 5.03 5.48 -8.98
C LYS A 66 6.47 5.96 -8.96
N ASP A 67 6.95 6.43 -7.82
CA ASP A 67 8.35 6.84 -7.64
C ASP A 67 9.31 5.66 -7.83
N ALA A 68 8.89 4.45 -7.45
CA ALA A 68 9.58 3.20 -7.72
C ALA A 68 9.39 2.66 -9.15
N GLY A 69 8.72 3.40 -10.04
CA GLY A 69 8.51 3.02 -11.44
C GLY A 69 7.37 2.02 -11.69
N ILE A 70 6.49 1.80 -10.71
CA ILE A 70 5.44 0.77 -10.78
C ILE A 70 4.09 1.41 -11.06
N THR A 71 3.50 1.04 -12.21
CA THR A 71 2.21 1.54 -12.67
C THR A 71 1.09 0.51 -12.64
N LYS A 72 1.44 -0.79 -12.60
CA LYS A 72 0.48 -1.89 -12.61
C LYS A 72 0.69 -2.73 -11.36
N VAL A 73 -0.39 -3.08 -10.68
CA VAL A 73 -0.36 -3.94 -9.49
C VAL A 73 -1.49 -4.96 -9.58
N VAL A 74 -1.38 -6.05 -8.85
CA VAL A 74 -2.48 -7.02 -8.67
C VAL A 74 -3.00 -6.89 -7.25
N PHE A 75 -4.31 -6.77 -7.08
CA PHE A 75 -4.94 -6.71 -5.77
C PHE A 75 -5.15 -8.12 -5.21
N ASP A 76 -4.64 -8.36 -4.00
CA ASP A 76 -4.80 -9.62 -3.24
C ASP A 76 -6.00 -9.56 -2.28
#